data_AF-A0AAN8JP11-F1
#
_entry.id   AF-A0AAN8JP11-F1
#
_cell.length_a   1.000
_cell.length_b   1.000
_cell.length_c   1.000
_cell.angle_alpha   90.00
_cell.angle_beta   90.00
_cell.angle_gamma   90.00
#
_symmetry.space_group_name_H-M   'P 1'
#
loop_
_entity.id
_entity.type
_entity.pdbx_description
1 polymer ?
#
loop_
_entity_poly.entity_id
_entity_poly.type
_entity_poly.pdbx_seq_one_letter_code
_entity_poly.pdbx_strand_id
1 'polypeptide(L)'
;MLLTSRHVDYKDQALFSFVYWPFSIKLLWAPLVDAIYIPWFGRRKTWLVPTQYMIGLFMLVLSYHVKDVMGDGEDGGRVNILLLTVVFFMLNSLAATQDIAVDGWALTMLSRRNVGWASTCNSVGQTAGYFLGNVLFLGLESADFCNKYLRSEPQKEGIVTLAGFLYFWGIIFFATTTLVMIIKRERMDPDVDPEMGILETYKILLNVIKLPSVLSYTIILLTSKVAFAATDSLTSLKLIESGFPKERLAIFAIPMIPIQIILPIVISKFTAGPRPMAVFLKSIPFRILLGVFYAGLVYLSKYAQIQPGEFALYFYFILLLCYALHQVFVYSMFVSQMAFHAKVSDPSIGGTYMTLLNTVANLGGNWPATLMLWLVDLITWKSCDGGVGDCYAKGDNTCKESGGSCVTTVDGYYIETCLCVIIGLLWLKWRSRRLKELDALDNSAWKCDY
;
A
#
# COMPACT_ATOMS: atom_id res chain seq x y z
N MET A 1 0.51 11.84 3.91
CA MET A 1 1.63 12.82 3.96
C MET A 1 1.14 14.26 3.83
N LEU A 2 0.38 14.61 2.78
CA LEU A 2 -0.12 15.99 2.61
C LEU A 2 -1.04 16.44 3.76
N LEU A 3 -1.97 15.58 4.21
CA LEU A 3 -2.81 15.86 5.40
C LEU A 3 -2.00 16.03 6.69
N THR A 4 -0.96 15.21 6.89
CA THR A 4 -0.05 15.28 8.04
C THR A 4 0.69 16.64 8.07
N SER A 5 1.04 17.18 6.91
CA SER A 5 1.68 18.50 6.83
C SER A 5 0.81 19.67 7.27
N ARG A 6 -0.52 19.49 7.25
CA ARG A 6 -1.51 20.49 7.65
C ARG A 6 -2.02 20.29 9.08
N HIS A 7 -1.30 19.50 9.89
CA HIS A 7 -1.58 19.24 11.32
C HIS A 7 -2.97 18.67 11.59
N VAL A 8 -3.48 17.84 10.67
CA VAL A 8 -4.76 17.14 10.82
C VAL A 8 -4.66 16.09 11.93
N ASP A 9 -5.65 16.05 12.81
CA ASP A 9 -5.73 15.14 13.97
C ASP A 9 -5.65 13.66 13.56
N TYR A 10 -5.09 12.80 14.42
CA TYR A 10 -4.90 11.37 14.13
C TYR A 10 -6.23 10.65 13.88
N LYS A 11 -7.32 11.09 14.54
CA LYS A 11 -8.68 10.56 14.31
C LYS A 11 -9.16 10.81 12.88
N ASP A 12 -8.84 11.97 12.32
CA ASP A 12 -9.23 12.33 10.98
C ASP A 12 -8.35 11.64 9.92
N GLN A 13 -7.07 11.41 10.24
CA GLN A 13 -6.21 10.55 9.43
C GLN A 13 -6.71 9.10 9.41
N ALA A 14 -7.22 8.60 10.54
CA ALA A 14 -7.87 7.29 10.61
C ALA A 14 -9.15 7.26 9.76
N LEU A 15 -9.98 8.31 9.78
CA LEU A 15 -11.13 8.40 8.87
C LEU A 15 -10.71 8.38 7.40
N PHE A 16 -9.62 9.07 7.05
CA PHE A 16 -9.10 9.08 5.68
C PHE A 16 -8.51 7.72 5.26
N SER A 17 -8.01 6.90 6.19
CA SER A 17 -7.46 5.57 5.89
C SER A 17 -8.50 4.62 5.26
N PHE A 18 -9.80 4.85 5.49
CA PHE A 18 -10.88 4.10 4.85
C PHE A 18 -10.90 4.24 3.32
N VAL A 19 -10.21 5.24 2.76
CA VAL A 19 -10.04 5.38 1.31
C VAL A 19 -9.42 4.14 0.67
N TYR A 20 -8.61 3.37 1.40
CA TYR A 20 -7.96 2.14 0.90
C TYR A 20 -8.82 0.88 1.03
N TRP A 21 -9.93 0.93 1.76
CA TRP A 21 -10.81 -0.22 1.97
C TRP A 21 -11.36 -0.86 0.69
N PRO A 22 -11.67 -0.11 -0.40
CA PRO A 22 -12.12 -0.71 -1.65
C PRO A 22 -11.22 -1.88 -2.13
N PHE A 23 -9.90 -1.79 -1.98
CA PHE A 23 -8.96 -2.87 -2.33
C PHE A 23 -9.08 -4.12 -1.44
N SER A 24 -9.67 -3.99 -0.25
CA SER A 24 -9.97 -5.07 0.70
C SER A 24 -11.38 -5.64 0.55
N ILE A 25 -12.31 -4.94 -0.12
CA ILE A 25 -13.69 -5.40 -0.35
C ILE A 25 -13.98 -5.77 -1.81
N LYS A 26 -13.02 -5.54 -2.72
CA LYS A 26 -13.16 -5.75 -4.17
C LYS A 26 -13.61 -7.15 -4.57
N LEU A 27 -13.35 -8.15 -3.74
CA LEU A 27 -13.87 -9.51 -3.90
C LEU A 27 -15.40 -9.55 -4.07
N LEU A 28 -16.14 -8.62 -3.44
CA LEU A 28 -17.60 -8.61 -3.48
C LEU A 28 -18.16 -8.41 -4.90
N TRP A 29 -17.49 -7.62 -5.74
CA TRP A 29 -17.91 -7.37 -7.12
C TRP A 29 -16.99 -8.00 -8.17
N ALA A 30 -15.92 -8.68 -7.75
CA ALA A 30 -15.03 -9.39 -8.68
C ALA A 30 -15.76 -10.43 -9.55
N PRO A 31 -16.70 -11.25 -9.03
CA PRO A 31 -17.50 -12.15 -9.86
C PRO A 31 -18.36 -11.43 -10.90
N LEU A 32 -18.85 -10.21 -10.60
CA LEU A 32 -19.62 -9.40 -11.56
C LEU A 32 -18.75 -8.92 -12.72
N VAL A 33 -17.53 -8.46 -12.41
CA VAL A 33 -16.53 -8.06 -13.40
C VAL A 33 -16.14 -9.25 -14.29
N ASP A 34 -16.10 -10.44 -13.71
CA ASP A 34 -15.79 -11.67 -14.44
C ASP A 34 -16.96 -12.19 -15.27
N ALA A 35 -18.21 -12.05 -14.83
CA ALA A 35 -19.38 -12.62 -15.50
C ALA A 35 -19.97 -11.70 -16.58
N ILE A 36 -19.97 -10.38 -16.37
CA ILE A 36 -20.61 -9.42 -17.27
C ILE A 36 -19.59 -8.94 -18.29
N TYR A 37 -19.76 -9.28 -19.56
CA TYR A 37 -18.89 -8.76 -20.62
C TYR A 37 -19.57 -8.66 -21.97
N ILE A 38 -18.96 -7.86 -22.86
CA ILE A 38 -19.39 -7.70 -24.24
C ILE A 38 -18.51 -8.61 -25.13
N PRO A 39 -19.06 -9.64 -25.79
CA PRO A 39 -18.28 -10.64 -26.53
C PRO A 39 -17.38 -10.05 -27.63
N TRP A 40 -17.87 -9.06 -28.38
CA TRP A 40 -17.10 -8.42 -29.47
C TRP A 40 -15.96 -7.54 -28.94
N PHE A 41 -16.11 -6.94 -27.76
CA PHE A 41 -15.14 -6.00 -27.19
C PHE A 41 -14.08 -6.70 -26.34
N GLY A 42 -14.40 -7.89 -25.82
CA GLY A 42 -13.53 -8.70 -24.98
C GLY A 42 -13.90 -8.62 -23.50
N ARG A 43 -13.66 -9.71 -22.76
CA ARG A 43 -14.05 -9.87 -21.35
C ARG A 43 -13.36 -8.84 -20.46
N ARG A 44 -12.05 -8.71 -20.59
CA ARG A 44 -11.21 -7.85 -19.74
C ARG A 44 -11.33 -6.38 -20.15
N LYS A 45 -11.38 -6.11 -21.45
CA LYS A 45 -11.55 -4.74 -21.97
C LYS A 45 -12.86 -4.08 -21.57
N THR A 46 -13.95 -4.86 -21.49
CA THR A 46 -15.28 -4.35 -21.11
C THR A 46 -15.26 -3.59 -19.79
N TRP A 47 -14.41 -3.99 -18.85
CA TRP A 47 -14.27 -3.31 -17.56
C TRP A 47 -13.07 -2.36 -17.49
N LEU A 48 -11.92 -2.75 -18.06
CA LEU A 48 -10.71 -1.94 -17.98
C LEU A 48 -10.88 -0.57 -18.64
N VAL A 49 -11.47 -0.52 -19.84
CA VAL A 49 -11.54 0.73 -20.61
C VAL A 49 -12.50 1.75 -19.98
N PRO A 50 -13.77 1.39 -19.66
CA PRO A 50 -14.68 2.35 -19.04
C PRO A 50 -14.21 2.83 -17.67
N THR A 51 -13.69 1.93 -16.83
CA THR A 51 -13.19 2.32 -15.49
C THR A 51 -12.02 3.28 -15.59
N GLN A 52 -11.07 3.06 -16.51
CA GLN A 52 -9.93 3.95 -16.70
C GLN A 52 -10.33 5.32 -17.26
N TYR A 53 -11.31 5.39 -18.16
CA TYR A 53 -11.89 6.68 -18.57
C TYR A 53 -12.62 7.40 -17.44
N MET A 54 -13.37 6.67 -16.61
CA MET A 54 -14.03 7.25 -15.44
C MET A 54 -13.01 7.79 -14.43
N ILE A 55 -11.91 7.08 -14.18
CA ILE A 55 -10.79 7.57 -13.34
C ILE A 55 -10.21 8.85 -13.94
N GLY A 56 -9.91 8.86 -15.24
CA GLY A 56 -9.39 10.04 -15.93
C GLY A 56 -10.34 11.24 -15.83
N LEU A 57 -11.64 11.02 -16.07
CA LEU A 57 -12.67 12.06 -15.95
C LEU A 57 -12.77 12.58 -14.52
N PHE A 58 -12.75 11.68 -13.54
CA PHE A 58 -12.80 12.03 -12.13
C PHE A 58 -11.58 12.88 -11.73
N MET A 59 -10.38 12.53 -12.20
CA MET A 59 -9.17 13.34 -11.98
C MET A 59 -9.27 14.72 -12.63
N LEU A 60 -9.81 14.82 -13.84
CA LEU A 60 -10.04 16.11 -14.51
C LEU A 60 -11.03 16.98 -13.72
N VAL A 61 -12.18 16.44 -13.32
CA VAL A 61 -13.17 17.19 -12.53
C VAL A 61 -12.58 17.61 -11.18
N LEU A 62 -11.89 16.70 -10.50
CA LEU A 62 -11.24 16.99 -9.23
C LEU A 62 -10.19 18.09 -9.37
N SER A 63 -9.46 18.15 -10.50
CA SER A 63 -8.45 19.19 -10.73
C SER A 63 -9.00 20.62 -10.63
N TYR A 64 -10.26 20.84 -11.01
CA TYR A 64 -10.91 22.15 -10.93
C TYR A 64 -11.41 22.49 -9.52
N HIS A 65 -11.82 21.49 -8.74
CA HIS A 65 -12.40 21.69 -7.40
C HIS A 65 -11.44 21.41 -6.24
N VAL A 66 -10.23 20.90 -6.51
CA VAL A 66 -9.31 20.44 -5.46
C VAL A 66 -8.85 21.58 -4.55
N LYS A 67 -8.73 22.82 -5.09
CA LYS A 67 -8.34 24.00 -4.30
C LYS A 67 -9.38 24.33 -3.24
N ASP A 68 -10.67 24.27 -3.59
CA ASP A 68 -11.77 24.51 -2.67
C ASP A 68 -11.89 23.38 -1.63
N VAL A 69 -11.76 22.13 -2.07
CA VAL A 69 -11.86 20.96 -1.19
C VAL A 69 -10.70 20.89 -0.19
N MET A 70 -9.51 21.37 -0.58
CA MET A 70 -8.36 21.46 0.33
C MET A 70 -8.37 22.70 1.22
N GLY A 71 -9.34 23.61 1.10
CA GLY A 71 -9.44 24.81 1.93
C GLY A 71 -8.47 25.93 1.52
N ASP A 72 -7.93 25.87 0.30
CA ASP A 72 -7.04 26.90 -0.28
C ASP A 72 -7.84 27.98 -1.04
N GLY A 73 -9.17 27.98 -0.93
CA GLY A 73 -10.06 29.03 -1.43
C GLY A 73 -9.99 30.31 -0.58
N GLU A 74 -10.49 31.42 -1.12
CA GLU A 74 -10.42 32.77 -0.53
C GLU A 74 -10.96 32.88 0.92
N ASP A 75 -11.75 31.90 1.38
CA ASP A 75 -12.38 31.89 2.71
C ASP A 75 -11.61 31.12 3.81
N GLY A 76 -10.43 30.53 3.52
CA GLY A 76 -9.62 29.84 4.55
C GLY A 76 -10.37 28.72 5.30
N GLY A 77 -11.30 28.05 4.61
CA GLY A 77 -12.19 27.05 5.20
C GLY A 77 -11.47 25.79 5.69
N ARG A 78 -11.98 25.19 6.76
CA ARG A 78 -11.50 23.89 7.28
C ARG A 78 -11.63 22.81 6.20
N VAL A 79 -10.57 22.02 6.00
CA VAL A 79 -10.58 20.84 5.12
C VAL A 79 -11.77 19.96 5.46
N ASN A 80 -12.68 19.72 4.52
CA ASN A 80 -13.78 18.79 4.73
C ASN A 80 -13.29 17.36 4.50
N ILE A 81 -12.79 16.76 5.57
CA ILE A 81 -12.14 15.43 5.54
C ILE A 81 -13.15 14.36 5.13
N LEU A 82 -14.42 14.49 5.50
CA LEU A 82 -15.46 13.55 5.08
C LEU A 82 -15.67 13.59 3.57
N LEU A 83 -15.80 14.78 2.98
CA LEU A 83 -15.93 14.95 1.53
C LEU A 83 -14.72 14.38 0.80
N LEU A 84 -13.51 14.69 1.29
CA LEU A 84 -12.26 14.16 0.73
C LEU A 84 -12.23 12.63 0.78
N THR A 85 -12.60 12.04 1.91
CA THR A 85 -12.67 10.59 2.09
C THR A 85 -13.67 9.97 1.11
N VAL A 86 -14.87 10.53 0.93
CA VAL A 86 -15.88 10.00 -0.01
C VAL A 86 -15.40 10.07 -1.46
N VAL A 87 -14.85 11.22 -1.87
CA VAL A 87 -14.32 11.45 -3.22
C VAL A 87 -13.20 10.46 -3.54
N PHE A 88 -12.21 10.34 -2.65
CA PHE A 88 -11.11 9.39 -2.87
C PHE A 88 -11.55 7.93 -2.71
N PHE A 89 -12.55 7.62 -1.89
CA PHE A 89 -13.14 6.29 -1.80
C PHE A 89 -13.78 5.86 -3.13
N MET A 90 -14.52 6.76 -3.80
CA MET A 90 -15.07 6.49 -5.13
C MET A 90 -13.96 6.26 -6.16
N LEU A 91 -12.94 7.12 -6.17
CA LEU A 91 -11.79 6.98 -7.06
C LEU A 91 -11.05 5.64 -6.85
N ASN A 92 -10.82 5.25 -5.59
CA ASN A 92 -10.18 3.98 -5.26
C ASN A 92 -11.07 2.78 -5.55
N SER A 93 -12.40 2.92 -5.52
CA SER A 93 -13.32 1.85 -5.94
C SER A 93 -13.24 1.58 -7.44
N LEU A 94 -13.10 2.63 -8.26
CA LEU A 94 -12.84 2.49 -9.69
C LEU A 94 -11.47 1.85 -9.94
N ALA A 95 -10.43 2.30 -9.24
CA ALA A 95 -9.09 1.73 -9.34
C ALA A 95 -9.06 0.25 -8.93
N ALA A 96 -9.77 -0.14 -7.86
CA ALA A 96 -9.90 -1.52 -7.44
C ALA A 96 -10.63 -2.39 -8.48
N THR A 97 -11.61 -1.82 -9.19
CA THR A 97 -12.30 -2.51 -10.31
C THR A 97 -11.37 -2.71 -11.51
N GLN A 98 -10.55 -1.70 -11.82
CA GLN A 98 -9.51 -1.81 -12.86
C GLN A 98 -8.48 -2.88 -12.49
N ASP A 99 -8.05 -2.93 -11.23
CA ASP A 99 -7.09 -3.91 -10.71
C ASP A 99 -7.59 -5.35 -10.89
N ILE A 100 -8.87 -5.62 -10.61
CA ILE A 100 -9.50 -6.94 -10.89
C ILE A 100 -9.36 -7.31 -12.37
N ALA A 101 -9.70 -6.38 -13.27
CA ALA A 101 -9.66 -6.62 -14.69
C ALA A 101 -8.22 -6.87 -15.20
N VAL A 102 -7.25 -6.09 -14.72
CA VAL A 102 -5.83 -6.20 -15.09
C VAL A 102 -5.20 -7.48 -14.54
N ASP A 103 -5.44 -7.83 -13.26
CA ASP A 103 -4.95 -9.06 -12.64
C ASP A 103 -5.45 -10.30 -13.40
N GLY A 104 -6.76 -10.34 -13.72
CA GLY A 104 -7.34 -11.42 -14.51
C GLY A 104 -6.80 -11.45 -15.95
N TRP A 105 -6.51 -10.29 -16.55
CA TRP A 105 -5.95 -10.23 -17.90
C TRP A 105 -4.50 -10.72 -17.93
N ALA A 106 -3.70 -10.43 -16.91
CA ALA A 106 -2.29 -10.81 -16.85
C ALA A 106 -2.07 -12.34 -16.91
N LEU A 107 -3.01 -13.12 -16.32
CA LEU A 107 -2.97 -14.58 -16.35
C LEU A 107 -3.18 -15.17 -17.76
N THR A 108 -3.97 -14.49 -18.59
CA THR A 108 -4.29 -14.92 -19.97
C THR A 108 -3.40 -14.28 -21.03
N MET A 109 -2.76 -13.14 -20.72
CA MET A 109 -1.94 -12.39 -21.66
C MET A 109 -0.55 -13.01 -21.85
N LEU A 110 -0.01 -13.68 -20.83
CA LEU A 110 1.31 -14.28 -20.85
C LEU A 110 1.23 -15.78 -21.17
N SER A 111 2.22 -16.31 -21.90
CA SER A 111 2.33 -17.74 -22.12
C SER A 111 2.54 -18.48 -20.79
N ARG A 112 2.07 -19.73 -20.67
CA ARG A 112 2.16 -20.53 -19.42
C ARG A 112 3.56 -20.56 -18.80
N ARG A 113 4.61 -20.59 -19.64
CA ARG A 113 6.02 -20.57 -19.21
C ARG A 113 6.43 -19.25 -18.56
N ASN A 114 5.77 -18.15 -18.91
CA ASN A 114 6.11 -16.79 -18.50
C ASN A 114 5.09 -16.18 -17.53
N VAL A 115 4.09 -16.92 -17.05
CA VAL A 115 3.09 -16.43 -16.08
C VAL A 115 3.77 -15.91 -14.80
N GLY A 116 4.91 -16.49 -14.40
CA GLY A 116 5.71 -15.98 -13.28
C GLY A 116 6.22 -14.54 -13.44
N TRP A 117 6.30 -14.01 -14.66
CA TRP A 117 6.68 -12.61 -14.92
C TRP A 117 5.50 -11.63 -14.76
N ALA A 118 4.25 -12.11 -14.70
CA ALA A 118 3.08 -11.27 -14.44
C ALA A 118 3.27 -10.46 -13.15
N SER A 119 3.73 -11.13 -12.09
CA SER A 119 3.99 -10.52 -10.78
C SER A 119 5.11 -9.48 -10.85
N THR A 120 6.15 -9.71 -11.66
CA THR A 120 7.24 -8.76 -11.88
C THR A 120 6.73 -7.50 -12.57
N CYS A 121 5.95 -7.65 -13.65
CA CYS A 121 5.36 -6.51 -14.35
C CYS A 121 4.44 -5.70 -13.43
N ASN A 122 3.61 -6.37 -12.63
CA ASN A 122 2.73 -5.71 -11.67
C ASN A 122 3.56 -4.96 -10.61
N SER A 123 4.57 -5.60 -10.02
CA SER A 123 5.46 -4.97 -9.03
C SER A 123 6.15 -3.72 -9.58
N VAL A 124 6.81 -3.84 -10.74
CA VAL A 124 7.53 -2.70 -11.36
C VAL A 124 6.58 -1.58 -11.74
N GLY A 125 5.40 -1.91 -12.27
CA GLY A 125 4.36 -0.93 -12.61
C GLY A 125 3.86 -0.16 -11.39
N GLN A 126 3.54 -0.86 -10.29
CA GLN A 126 3.12 -0.23 -9.03
C GLN A 126 4.23 0.66 -8.43
N THR A 127 5.48 0.19 -8.43
CA THR A 127 6.64 0.98 -7.96
C THR A 127 6.81 2.25 -8.78
N ALA A 128 6.76 2.15 -10.12
CA ALA A 128 6.87 3.31 -11.00
C ALA A 128 5.72 4.29 -10.79
N GLY A 129 4.49 3.79 -10.65
CA GLY A 129 3.31 4.60 -10.34
C GLY A 129 3.42 5.32 -9.00
N TYR A 130 3.85 4.63 -7.94
CA TYR A 130 4.10 5.23 -6.63
C TYR A 130 5.18 6.31 -6.68
N PHE A 131 6.27 6.07 -7.41
CA PHE A 131 7.33 7.06 -7.56
C PHE A 131 6.82 8.34 -8.25
N LEU A 132 6.16 8.19 -9.40
CA LEU A 132 5.62 9.32 -10.16
C LEU A 132 4.51 10.05 -9.38
N GLY A 133 3.67 9.28 -8.67
CA GLY A 133 2.51 9.77 -7.92
C GLY A 133 2.83 10.43 -6.59
N ASN A 134 3.84 9.95 -5.86
CA ASN A 134 4.16 10.43 -4.52
C ASN A 134 5.47 11.22 -4.51
N VAL A 135 6.60 10.60 -4.86
CA VAL A 135 7.93 11.19 -4.66
C VAL A 135 8.19 12.34 -5.63
N LEU A 136 7.97 12.10 -6.92
CA LEU A 136 8.16 13.12 -7.94
C LEU A 136 7.19 14.28 -7.74
N PHE A 137 5.91 13.97 -7.48
CA PHE A 137 4.89 14.97 -7.19
C PHE A 137 5.24 15.82 -5.96
N LEU A 138 5.55 15.21 -4.82
CA LEU A 138 5.85 15.94 -3.58
C LEU A 138 7.11 16.81 -3.71
N GLY A 139 8.11 16.35 -4.48
CA GLY A 139 9.28 17.16 -4.80
C GLY A 139 8.93 18.38 -5.65
N LEU A 140 8.10 18.21 -6.69
CA LEU A 140 7.70 19.29 -7.60
C LEU A 140 6.66 20.26 -7.00
N GLU A 141 5.89 19.81 -6.01
CA GLU A 141 4.90 20.61 -5.30
C GLU A 141 5.51 21.44 -4.16
N SER A 142 6.57 20.94 -3.51
CA SER A 142 7.28 21.67 -2.47
C SER A 142 8.04 22.88 -3.03
N ALA A 143 7.65 24.08 -2.60
CA ALA A 143 8.34 25.33 -2.94
C ALA A 143 9.80 25.32 -2.45
N ASP A 144 10.06 24.82 -1.25
CA ASP A 144 11.41 24.74 -0.67
C ASP A 144 12.32 23.83 -1.49
N PHE A 145 11.82 22.66 -1.91
CA PHE A 145 12.58 21.77 -2.77
C PHE A 145 12.88 22.41 -4.12
N CYS A 146 11.86 23.02 -4.75
CA CYS A 146 12.00 23.66 -6.04
C CYS A 146 12.97 24.84 -5.99
N ASN A 147 12.88 25.70 -4.97
CA ASN A 147 13.75 26.86 -4.79
C ASN A 147 15.20 26.47 -4.48
N LYS A 148 15.42 25.34 -3.82
CA LYS A 148 16.76 24.87 -3.44
C LYS A 148 17.48 24.09 -4.54
N TYR A 149 16.75 23.31 -5.34
CA TYR A 149 17.35 22.35 -6.29
C TYR A 149 17.01 22.61 -7.77
N LEU A 150 15.90 23.29 -8.08
CA LEU A 150 15.38 23.39 -9.46
C LEU A 150 15.32 24.82 -10.01
N ARG A 151 15.08 25.83 -9.15
CA ARG A 151 14.93 27.23 -9.54
C ARG A 151 16.15 28.07 -9.20
N SER A 152 16.41 29.06 -10.03
CA SER A 152 17.40 30.12 -9.78
C SER A 152 16.81 31.30 -9.01
N GLU A 153 15.49 31.56 -9.13
CA GLU A 153 14.78 32.60 -8.38
C GLU A 153 13.71 31.98 -7.45
N PRO A 154 13.69 32.36 -6.16
CA PRO A 154 12.76 31.77 -5.19
C PRO A 154 11.32 32.24 -5.40
N GLN A 155 10.38 31.31 -5.46
CA GLN A 155 8.94 31.59 -5.52
C GLN A 155 8.18 30.86 -4.40
N LYS A 156 6.96 31.32 -4.08
CA LYS A 156 6.18 30.81 -2.94
C LYS A 156 5.47 29.47 -3.20
N GLU A 157 5.26 29.09 -4.46
CA GLU A 157 4.58 27.86 -4.85
C GLU A 157 5.54 26.88 -5.53
N GLY A 158 5.25 25.58 -5.50
CA GLY A 158 5.97 24.57 -6.28
C GLY A 158 5.91 24.81 -7.79
N ILE A 159 6.63 24.02 -8.57
CA ILE A 159 6.53 24.04 -10.04
C ILE A 159 5.22 23.42 -10.49
N VAL A 160 4.75 22.39 -9.78
CA VAL A 160 3.52 21.66 -10.10
C VAL A 160 2.57 21.75 -8.92
N THR A 161 1.37 22.30 -9.18
CA THR A 161 0.29 22.29 -8.19
C THR A 161 -0.47 20.96 -8.24
N LEU A 162 -1.14 20.58 -7.15
CA LEU A 162 -1.98 19.38 -7.12
C LEU A 162 -3.05 19.38 -8.23
N ALA A 163 -3.66 20.55 -8.49
CA ALA A 163 -4.60 20.74 -9.59
C ALA A 163 -3.94 20.43 -10.95
N GLY A 164 -2.78 21.02 -11.23
CA GLY A 164 -2.05 20.76 -12.47
C GLY A 164 -1.65 19.29 -12.63
N PHE A 165 -1.25 18.64 -11.53
CA PHE A 165 -0.91 17.22 -11.52
C PHE A 165 -2.11 16.33 -11.87
N LEU A 166 -3.26 16.54 -11.23
CA LEU A 166 -4.49 15.78 -11.50
C LEU A 166 -4.97 16.00 -12.93
N TYR A 167 -4.89 17.23 -13.45
CA TYR A 167 -5.26 17.55 -14.82
C TYR A 167 -4.39 16.79 -15.83
N PHE A 168 -3.06 16.87 -15.67
CA PHE A 168 -2.10 16.18 -16.53
C PHE A 168 -2.29 14.66 -16.55
N TRP A 169 -2.42 14.03 -15.37
CA TRP A 169 -2.64 12.60 -15.29
C TRP A 169 -4.02 12.20 -15.81
N GLY A 170 -5.06 13.02 -15.60
CA GLY A 170 -6.36 12.82 -16.24
C GLY A 170 -6.23 12.63 -17.75
N ILE A 171 -5.53 13.53 -18.44
CA ILE A 171 -5.27 13.43 -19.89
C ILE A 171 -4.47 12.17 -20.24
N ILE A 172 -3.42 11.84 -19.49
CA ILE A 172 -2.64 10.62 -19.73
C ILE A 172 -3.51 9.37 -19.60
N PHE A 173 -4.41 9.31 -18.62
CA PHE A 173 -5.34 8.20 -18.46
C PHE A 173 -6.22 8.06 -19.71
N PHE A 174 -6.78 9.15 -20.25
CA PHE A 174 -7.53 9.09 -21.51
C PHE A 174 -6.67 8.61 -22.69
N ALA A 175 -5.48 9.19 -22.87
CA ALA A 175 -4.60 8.86 -23.99
C ALA A 175 -4.14 7.39 -23.95
N THR A 176 -3.67 6.92 -22.80
CA THR A 176 -3.22 5.54 -22.61
C THR A 176 -4.36 4.54 -22.74
N THR A 177 -5.56 4.86 -22.23
CA THR A 177 -6.74 4.00 -22.39
C THR A 177 -7.13 3.86 -23.85
N THR A 178 -7.14 4.97 -24.60
CA THR A 178 -7.44 4.97 -26.04
C THR A 178 -6.43 4.11 -26.80
N LEU A 179 -5.14 4.22 -26.45
CA LEU A 179 -4.07 3.43 -27.04
C LEU A 179 -4.26 1.92 -26.78
N VAL A 180 -4.56 1.53 -25.53
CA VAL A 180 -4.82 0.13 -25.15
C VAL A 180 -6.05 -0.42 -25.87
N MET A 181 -7.12 0.39 -25.96
CA MET A 181 -8.35 0.04 -26.64
C MET A 181 -8.11 -0.29 -28.12
N ILE A 182 -7.30 0.52 -28.83
CA ILE A 182 -7.04 0.37 -30.27
C ILE A 182 -5.99 -0.72 -30.55
N ILE A 183 -4.85 -0.71 -29.85
CA ILE A 183 -3.69 -1.54 -30.21
C ILE A 183 -3.87 -3.00 -29.79
N LYS A 184 -4.34 -3.25 -28.56
CA LYS A 184 -4.28 -4.59 -27.98
C LYS A 184 -5.58 -5.34 -28.26
N ARG A 185 -5.65 -6.28 -29.19
CA ARG A 185 -6.86 -7.12 -29.34
C ARG A 185 -6.90 -8.24 -28.29
N GLU A 186 -8.07 -8.45 -27.69
CA GLU A 186 -8.33 -9.58 -26.79
C GLU A 186 -8.77 -10.77 -27.65
N ARG A 187 -8.13 -11.93 -27.47
CA ARG A 187 -8.59 -13.18 -28.09
C ARG A 187 -9.55 -13.83 -27.11
N MET A 188 -10.71 -14.27 -27.59
CA MET A 188 -11.63 -15.07 -26.78
C MET A 188 -10.93 -16.37 -26.40
N ASP A 189 -10.92 -16.68 -25.11
CA ASP A 189 -10.38 -17.93 -24.60
C ASP A 189 -11.41 -19.04 -24.89
N PRO A 190 -11.10 -20.04 -25.73
CA PRO A 190 -12.05 -21.10 -26.07
C PRO A 190 -12.43 -21.99 -24.88
N ASP A 191 -11.66 -21.95 -23.79
CA ASP A 191 -11.88 -22.76 -22.58
C ASP A 191 -12.83 -22.09 -21.56
N VAL A 192 -13.34 -20.88 -21.84
CA VAL A 192 -14.27 -20.16 -20.95
C VAL A 192 -15.68 -20.30 -21.48
N ASP A 193 -16.53 -20.99 -20.72
CA ASP A 193 -17.94 -21.18 -21.04
C ASP A 193 -18.67 -19.83 -21.09
N PRO A 194 -19.18 -19.39 -22.27
CA PRO A 194 -19.78 -18.07 -22.43
C PRO A 194 -21.12 -17.90 -21.70
N GLU A 195 -21.69 -18.97 -21.14
CA GLU A 195 -23.00 -18.97 -20.48
C GLU A 195 -22.95 -19.01 -18.94
N MET A 196 -21.76 -18.93 -18.32
CA MET A 196 -21.65 -18.97 -16.85
C MET A 196 -22.41 -17.78 -16.22
N GLY A 197 -23.50 -18.08 -15.52
CA GLY A 197 -24.32 -17.06 -14.88
C GLY A 197 -23.62 -16.41 -13.68
N ILE A 198 -23.98 -15.16 -13.36
CA ILE A 198 -23.46 -14.43 -12.18
C ILE A 198 -23.55 -15.28 -10.90
N LEU A 199 -24.71 -15.93 -10.69
CA LEU A 199 -24.94 -16.78 -9.52
C LEU A 199 -23.99 -17.98 -9.47
N GLU A 200 -23.64 -18.55 -10.62
CA GLU A 200 -22.71 -19.67 -10.71
C GLU A 200 -21.30 -19.22 -10.39
N THR A 201 -20.86 -18.06 -10.88
CA THR A 201 -19.55 -17.49 -10.53
C THR A 201 -19.43 -17.23 -9.01
N TYR A 202 -20.49 -16.75 -8.36
CA TYR A 202 -20.53 -16.63 -6.89
C TYR A 202 -20.51 -17.99 -6.18
N LYS A 203 -21.26 -19.00 -6.66
CA LYS A 203 -21.23 -20.36 -6.09
C LYS A 203 -19.83 -20.97 -6.18
N ILE A 204 -19.16 -20.80 -7.31
CA ILE A 204 -17.78 -21.24 -7.55
C ILE A 204 -16.83 -20.55 -6.57
N LEU A 205 -16.92 -19.23 -6.42
CA LEU A 205 -16.12 -18.49 -5.44
C LEU A 205 -16.31 -19.04 -4.01
N LEU A 206 -17.55 -19.32 -3.61
CA LEU A 206 -17.85 -19.92 -2.30
C LEU A 206 -17.25 -21.32 -2.16
N ASN A 207 -17.22 -22.12 -3.22
CA ASN A 207 -16.58 -23.44 -3.20
C ASN A 207 -15.05 -23.32 -3.08
N VAL A 208 -14.43 -22.37 -3.79
CA VAL A 208 -12.99 -22.08 -3.69
C VAL A 208 -12.61 -21.67 -2.26
N ILE A 209 -13.39 -20.79 -1.62
CA ILE A 209 -13.14 -20.36 -0.23
C ILE A 209 -13.20 -21.54 0.75
N LYS A 210 -14.05 -22.55 0.48
CA LYS A 210 -14.19 -23.76 1.30
C LYS A 210 -13.04 -24.75 1.12
N LEU A 211 -12.18 -24.59 0.11
CA LEU A 211 -11.03 -25.48 -0.07
C LEU A 211 -10.09 -25.38 1.15
N PRO A 212 -9.66 -26.52 1.73
CA PRO A 212 -8.81 -26.52 2.92
C PRO A 212 -7.46 -25.84 2.68
N SER A 213 -6.92 -25.93 1.45
CA SER A 213 -5.71 -25.24 1.02
C SER A 213 -5.88 -23.73 1.06
N VAL A 214 -6.99 -23.22 0.49
CA VAL A 214 -7.33 -21.79 0.42
C VAL A 214 -7.62 -21.23 1.81
N LEU A 215 -8.41 -21.93 2.63
CA LEU A 215 -8.72 -21.49 4.00
C LEU A 215 -7.44 -21.41 4.86
N SER A 216 -6.59 -22.44 4.78
CA SER A 216 -5.32 -22.45 5.51
C SER A 216 -4.38 -21.34 5.04
N TYR A 217 -4.37 -21.02 3.75
CA TYR A 217 -3.56 -19.93 3.19
C TYR A 217 -4.14 -18.54 3.53
N THR A 218 -5.46 -18.40 3.56
CA THR A 218 -6.15 -17.17 3.97
C THR A 218 -5.75 -16.76 5.39
N ILE A 219 -5.71 -17.72 6.33
CA ILE A 219 -5.26 -17.45 7.71
C ILE A 219 -3.81 -16.95 7.72
N ILE A 220 -2.94 -17.54 6.89
CA ILE A 220 -1.53 -17.12 6.76
C ILE A 220 -1.44 -15.69 6.23
N LEU A 221 -2.18 -15.35 5.18
CA LEU A 221 -2.22 -14.00 4.61
C LEU A 221 -2.70 -12.96 5.62
N LEU A 222 -3.75 -13.27 6.40
CA LEU A 222 -4.30 -12.36 7.39
C LEU A 222 -3.40 -12.13 8.61
N THR A 223 -2.52 -13.07 8.95
CA THR A 223 -1.73 -13.02 10.19
C THR A 223 -0.24 -12.75 9.97
N SER A 224 0.32 -13.05 8.80
CA SER A 224 1.78 -12.98 8.55
C SER A 224 2.36 -11.58 8.66
N LYS A 225 1.60 -10.53 8.33
CA LYS A 225 2.07 -9.14 8.30
C LYS A 225 1.96 -8.43 9.66
N VAL A 226 1.27 -9.02 10.64
CA VAL A 226 1.14 -8.45 12.00
C VAL A 226 2.52 -8.22 12.63
N ALA A 227 3.48 -9.09 12.34
CA ALA A 227 4.85 -9.01 12.83
C ALA A 227 5.60 -7.73 12.44
N PHE A 228 5.13 -7.02 11.40
CA PHE A 228 5.81 -5.84 10.84
C PHE A 228 4.93 -4.59 10.89
N ALA A 229 3.70 -4.72 11.42
CA ALA A 229 2.68 -3.69 11.33
C ALA A 229 3.12 -2.37 11.98
N ALA A 230 3.70 -2.44 13.18
CA ALA A 230 4.20 -1.26 13.90
C ALA A 230 5.36 -0.59 13.14
N THR A 231 6.31 -1.38 12.63
CA THR A 231 7.44 -0.85 11.85
C THR A 231 6.99 -0.19 10.55
N ASP A 232 6.11 -0.84 9.79
CA ASP A 232 5.70 -0.36 8.47
C ASP A 232 4.81 0.90 8.57
N SER A 233 3.97 1.02 9.61
CA SER A 233 3.00 2.11 9.74
C SER A 233 3.47 3.28 10.61
N LEU A 234 4.21 3.03 11.70
CA LEU A 234 4.53 4.05 12.70
C LEU A 234 5.93 4.66 12.56
N THR A 235 6.93 3.92 12.04
CA THR A 235 8.33 4.39 12.05
C THR A 235 8.50 5.73 11.33
N SER A 236 7.88 5.91 10.16
CA SER A 236 7.98 7.17 9.42
C SER A 236 7.36 8.35 10.18
N LEU A 237 6.23 8.13 10.84
CA LEU A 237 5.55 9.13 11.67
C LEU A 237 6.40 9.49 12.90
N LYS A 238 6.98 8.49 13.58
CA LYS A 238 7.81 8.69 14.77
C LYS A 238 9.14 9.40 14.49
N LEU A 239 9.72 9.18 13.31
CA LEU A 239 10.87 9.97 12.86
C LEU A 239 10.49 11.44 12.65
N ILE A 240 9.33 11.71 12.04
CA ILE A 240 8.82 13.08 11.86
C ILE A 240 8.53 13.74 13.22
N GLU A 241 7.89 13.03 14.16
CA GLU A 241 7.65 13.50 15.53
C GLU A 241 8.95 13.82 16.28
N SER A 242 10.03 13.09 15.97
CA SER A 242 11.37 13.34 16.52
C SER A 242 12.10 14.52 15.86
N GLY A 243 11.43 15.28 14.99
CA GLY A 243 11.99 16.45 14.30
C GLY A 243 12.68 16.15 12.97
N PHE A 244 12.61 14.91 12.45
CA PHE A 244 13.19 14.58 11.15
C PHE A 244 12.36 15.22 10.01
N PRO A 245 12.98 16.00 9.11
CA PRO A 245 12.23 16.68 8.05
C PRO A 245 11.55 15.70 7.10
N LYS A 246 10.25 15.88 6.88
CA LYS A 246 9.44 15.05 5.96
C LYS A 246 9.99 15.08 4.53
N GLU A 247 10.56 16.20 4.10
CA GLU A 247 11.15 16.40 2.77
C GLU A 247 12.37 15.48 2.60
N ARG A 248 13.16 15.29 3.67
CA ARG A 248 14.33 14.40 3.63
C ARG A 248 13.93 12.93 3.56
N LEU A 249 12.81 12.52 4.17
CA LEU A 249 12.26 11.17 3.98
C LEU A 249 11.80 10.93 2.55
N ALA A 250 11.19 11.95 1.91
CA ALA A 250 10.80 11.85 0.51
C ALA A 250 12.01 11.73 -0.43
N ILE A 251 13.07 12.50 -0.17
CA ILE A 251 14.31 12.43 -0.94
C ILE A 251 14.96 11.04 -0.83
N PHE A 252 14.86 10.36 0.33
CA PHE A 252 15.37 8.98 0.48
C PHE A 252 14.70 7.97 -0.43
N ALA A 253 13.48 8.22 -0.91
CA ALA A 253 12.84 7.35 -1.88
C ALA A 253 13.53 7.41 -3.25
N ILE A 254 14.16 8.54 -3.62
CA ILE A 254 14.81 8.74 -4.93
C ILE A 254 15.92 7.71 -5.21
N PRO A 255 16.97 7.58 -4.37
CA PRO A 255 18.01 6.58 -4.61
C PRO A 255 17.50 5.14 -4.53
N MET A 256 16.31 4.91 -3.96
CA MET A 256 15.72 3.59 -3.87
C MET A 256 15.00 3.16 -5.15
N ILE A 257 14.58 4.06 -6.04
CA ILE A 257 13.80 3.68 -7.23
C ILE A 257 14.54 2.69 -8.12
N PRO A 258 15.82 2.91 -8.49
CA PRO A 258 16.53 1.94 -9.33
C PRO A 258 16.59 0.58 -8.64
N ILE A 259 16.83 0.58 -7.33
CA ILE A 259 16.82 -0.63 -6.50
C ILE A 259 15.44 -1.29 -6.55
N GLN A 260 14.35 -0.55 -6.36
CA GLN A 260 12.99 -1.07 -6.36
C GLN A 260 12.50 -1.56 -7.75
N ILE A 261 13.05 -1.05 -8.84
CA ILE A 261 12.77 -1.55 -10.20
C ILE A 261 13.60 -2.82 -10.51
N ILE A 262 14.86 -2.83 -10.10
CA ILE A 262 15.79 -3.95 -10.36
C ILE A 262 15.47 -5.14 -9.45
N LEU A 263 15.11 -4.90 -8.19
CA LEU A 263 14.88 -5.96 -7.19
C LEU A 263 13.82 -6.98 -7.62
N PRO A 264 12.60 -6.61 -8.05
CA PRO A 264 11.61 -7.58 -8.53
C PRO A 264 12.13 -8.46 -9.69
N ILE A 265 12.95 -7.91 -10.58
CA ILE A 265 13.52 -8.64 -11.72
C ILE A 265 14.58 -9.66 -11.27
N VAL A 266 15.36 -9.31 -10.24
CA VAL A 266 16.35 -10.22 -9.64
C VAL A 266 15.65 -11.29 -8.81
N ILE A 267 14.71 -10.89 -7.97
CA ILE A 267 13.94 -11.77 -7.07
C ILE A 267 13.09 -12.75 -7.87
N SER A 268 12.51 -12.31 -9.00
CA SER A 268 11.65 -13.18 -9.82
C SER A 268 12.37 -14.43 -10.33
N LYS A 269 13.69 -14.37 -10.55
CA LYS A 269 14.51 -15.55 -10.90
C LYS A 269 14.50 -16.62 -9.80
N PHE A 270 14.38 -16.21 -8.54
CA PHE A 270 14.33 -17.11 -7.40
C PHE A 270 12.90 -17.53 -7.03
N THR A 271 11.89 -16.74 -7.41
CA THR A 271 10.47 -17.05 -7.15
C THR A 271 9.76 -17.75 -8.32
N ALA A 272 10.35 -17.76 -9.52
CA ALA A 272 9.83 -18.51 -10.67
C ALA A 272 10.02 -20.04 -10.56
N GLY A 273 10.71 -20.51 -9.51
CA GLY A 273 10.88 -21.93 -9.22
C GLY A 273 9.62 -22.60 -8.64
N PRO A 274 9.70 -23.89 -8.30
CA PRO A 274 8.55 -24.66 -7.80
C PRO A 274 8.05 -24.22 -6.42
N ARG A 275 8.87 -23.48 -5.65
CA ARG A 275 8.63 -23.15 -4.23
C ARG A 275 8.82 -21.65 -3.93
N PRO A 276 7.95 -20.76 -4.46
CA PRO A 276 8.05 -19.32 -4.23
C PRO A 276 7.92 -18.95 -2.73
N MET A 277 7.14 -19.68 -1.93
CA MET A 277 6.92 -19.32 -0.52
C MET A 277 8.16 -19.58 0.36
N ALA A 278 9.16 -20.30 -0.15
CA ALA A 278 10.45 -20.44 0.54
C ALA A 278 11.16 -19.08 0.70
N VAL A 279 11.10 -18.21 -0.30
CA VAL A 279 11.69 -16.86 -0.25
C VAL A 279 10.90 -15.97 0.71
N PHE A 280 9.57 -16.08 0.69
CA PHE A 280 8.68 -15.41 1.65
C PHE A 280 9.06 -15.76 3.09
N LEU A 281 9.17 -17.04 3.43
CA LEU A 281 9.52 -17.49 4.78
C LEU A 281 10.93 -17.08 5.21
N LYS A 282 11.91 -17.12 4.30
CA LYS A 282 13.27 -16.68 4.59
C LYS A 282 13.35 -15.18 4.87
N SER A 283 12.44 -14.38 4.31
CA SER A 283 12.43 -12.92 4.49
C SER A 283 11.89 -12.48 5.86
N ILE A 284 11.00 -13.27 6.48
CA ILE A 284 10.33 -12.90 7.73
C ILE A 284 11.31 -12.63 8.90
N PRO A 285 12.28 -13.51 9.23
CA PRO A 285 13.20 -13.25 10.34
C PRO A 285 13.99 -11.94 10.16
N PHE A 286 14.44 -11.65 8.93
CA PHE A 286 15.15 -10.41 8.64
C PHE A 286 14.26 -9.18 8.77
N ARG A 287 12.98 -9.27 8.38
CA ARG A 287 12.02 -8.18 8.60
C ARG A 287 11.74 -7.93 10.09
N ILE A 288 11.63 -9.00 10.91
CA ILE A 288 11.48 -8.86 12.37
C ILE A 288 12.71 -8.14 12.94
N LEU A 289 13.91 -8.59 12.56
CA LEU A 289 15.16 -8.00 13.01
C LEU A 289 15.27 -6.52 12.60
N LEU A 290 14.92 -6.19 11.36
CA LEU A 290 14.89 -4.80 10.89
C LEU A 290 13.88 -3.94 11.66
N GLY A 291 12.75 -4.51 12.11
CA GLY A 291 11.81 -3.81 12.99
C GLY A 291 12.46 -3.35 14.30
N VAL A 292 13.29 -4.20 14.91
CA VAL A 292 14.07 -3.84 16.10
C VAL A 292 15.10 -2.75 15.77
N PHE A 293 15.78 -2.85 14.64
CA PHE A 293 16.71 -1.80 14.19
C PHE A 293 16.02 -0.46 13.98
N TYR A 294 14.83 -0.44 13.37
CA TYR A 294 14.06 0.80 13.21
C TYR A 294 13.63 1.42 14.53
N ALA A 295 13.20 0.61 15.50
CA ALA A 295 12.95 1.12 16.84
C ALA A 295 14.21 1.74 17.45
N GLY A 296 15.37 1.08 17.32
CA GLY A 296 16.65 1.66 17.71
C GLY A 296 16.98 2.98 16.99
N LEU A 297 16.67 3.09 15.70
CA LEU A 297 16.90 4.34 14.95
C LEU A 297 15.99 5.48 15.39
N VAL A 298 14.72 5.21 15.69
CA VAL A 298 13.79 6.20 16.27
C VAL A 298 14.24 6.63 17.67
N TYR A 299 14.86 5.74 18.44
CA TYR A 299 15.46 6.10 19.71
C TYR A 299 16.69 7.00 19.51
N LEU A 300 17.58 6.60 18.61
CA LEU A 300 18.80 7.34 18.28
C LEU A 300 18.54 8.69 17.62
N SER A 301 17.42 8.87 16.92
CA SER A 301 17.08 10.14 16.28
C SER A 301 17.00 11.29 17.29
N LYS A 302 16.54 11.02 18.51
CA LYS A 302 16.48 12.02 19.59
C LYS A 302 17.85 12.57 19.98
N TYR A 303 18.91 11.76 19.84
CA TYR A 303 20.29 12.12 20.19
C TYR A 303 21.12 12.55 18.98
N ALA A 304 20.73 12.11 17.78
CA ALA A 304 21.43 12.43 16.53
C ALA A 304 21.09 13.83 15.99
N GLN A 305 20.13 14.51 16.61
CA GLN A 305 19.72 15.86 16.24
C GLN A 305 20.73 16.89 16.76
N ILE A 306 21.36 17.63 15.83
CA ILE A 306 22.36 18.66 16.14
C ILE A 306 21.66 20.03 16.31
N GLN A 307 20.70 20.32 15.42
CA GLN A 307 19.84 21.50 15.47
C GLN A 307 18.39 21.09 15.19
N PRO A 308 17.39 21.93 15.54
CA PRO A 308 16.01 21.71 15.11
C PRO A 308 15.93 21.41 13.60
N GLY A 309 15.51 20.21 13.22
CA GLY A 309 15.45 19.78 11.81
C GLY A 309 16.77 19.31 11.16
N GLU A 310 17.92 19.40 11.83
CA GLU A 310 19.21 18.94 11.30
C GLU A 310 19.80 17.79 12.12
N PHE A 311 20.11 16.69 11.42
CA PHE A 311 20.67 15.48 12.01
C PHE A 311 22.13 15.32 11.57
N ALA A 312 22.88 14.55 12.35
CA ALA A 312 24.24 14.19 11.97
C ALA A 312 24.28 13.36 10.68
N LEU A 313 25.33 13.56 9.87
CA LEU A 313 25.50 12.91 8.57
C LEU A 313 25.46 11.37 8.68
N TYR A 314 26.06 10.80 9.72
CA TYR A 314 26.04 9.34 9.94
C TYR A 314 24.61 8.79 10.09
N PHE A 315 23.69 9.57 10.69
CA PHE A 315 22.32 9.14 10.90
C PHE A 315 21.58 9.00 9.56
N TYR A 316 21.80 9.93 8.63
CA TYR A 316 21.23 9.82 7.28
C TYR A 316 21.73 8.57 6.53
N PHE A 317 23.03 8.27 6.60
CA PHE A 317 23.60 7.09 5.94
C PHE A 317 23.05 5.78 6.53
N ILE A 318 22.98 5.67 7.86
CA ILE A 318 22.44 4.47 8.52
C ILE A 318 20.96 4.31 8.18
N LEU A 319 20.17 5.40 8.26
CA LEU A 319 18.74 5.36 7.94
C LEU A 319 18.50 4.96 6.48
N LEU A 320 19.29 5.50 5.53
CA LEU A 320 19.20 5.14 4.12
C LEU A 320 19.56 3.66 3.88
N LEU A 321 20.61 3.15 4.53
CA LEU A 321 21.02 1.75 4.42
C LEU A 321 19.95 0.81 5.00
N CYS A 322 19.41 1.13 6.18
CA CYS A 322 18.31 0.36 6.78
C CYS A 322 17.07 0.39 5.90
N TYR A 323 16.76 1.52 5.27
CA TYR A 323 15.67 1.64 4.31
C TYR A 323 15.89 0.78 3.07
N ALA A 324 17.10 0.80 2.49
CA ALA A 324 17.46 -0.06 1.37
C ALA A 324 17.30 -1.56 1.70
N LEU A 325 17.83 -1.99 2.85
CA LEU A 325 17.71 -3.38 3.31
C LEU A 325 16.24 -3.76 3.56
N HIS A 326 15.45 -2.87 4.15
CA HIS A 326 14.03 -3.08 4.34
C HIS A 326 13.29 -3.31 3.02
N GLN A 327 13.57 -2.50 1.99
CA GLN A 327 12.97 -2.67 0.67
C GLN A 327 13.27 -4.05 0.07
N VAL A 328 14.50 -4.56 0.20
CA VAL A 328 14.86 -5.90 -0.29
C VAL A 328 13.91 -6.98 0.26
N PHE A 329 13.65 -6.98 1.56
CA PHE A 329 12.81 -8.01 2.18
C PHE A 329 11.31 -7.80 1.94
N VAL A 330 10.85 -6.55 1.85
CA VAL A 330 9.45 -6.24 1.49
C VAL A 330 9.15 -6.72 0.08
N TYR A 331 9.98 -6.38 -0.90
CA TYR A 331 9.80 -6.82 -2.28
C TYR A 331 9.99 -8.33 -2.43
N SER A 332 10.90 -8.94 -1.67
CA SER A 332 11.06 -10.40 -1.66
C SER A 332 9.79 -11.10 -1.21
N MET A 333 9.14 -10.59 -0.17
CA MET A 333 7.86 -11.10 0.34
C MET A 333 6.72 -10.88 -0.68
N PHE A 334 6.62 -9.68 -1.25
CA PHE A 334 5.57 -9.32 -2.20
C PHE A 334 5.64 -10.12 -3.51
N VAL A 335 6.80 -10.16 -4.17
CA VAL A 335 6.98 -10.88 -5.44
C VAL A 335 6.76 -12.38 -5.25
N SER A 336 7.23 -12.95 -4.13
CA SER A 336 6.98 -14.35 -3.79
C SER A 336 5.49 -14.66 -3.63
N GLN A 337 4.77 -13.80 -2.91
CA GLN A 337 3.33 -13.93 -2.68
C GLN A 337 2.56 -13.89 -4.01
N MET A 338 2.84 -12.90 -4.86
CA MET A 338 2.19 -12.75 -6.15
C MET A 338 2.53 -13.91 -7.12
N ALA A 339 3.77 -14.39 -7.12
CA ALA A 339 4.15 -15.56 -7.90
C ALA A 339 3.40 -16.83 -7.46
N PHE A 340 3.21 -17.01 -6.14
CA PHE A 340 2.42 -18.13 -5.62
C PHE A 340 0.95 -18.00 -5.98
N HIS A 341 0.34 -16.83 -5.82
CA HIS A 341 -1.05 -16.60 -6.19
C HIS A 341 -1.29 -16.91 -7.69
N ALA A 342 -0.39 -16.46 -8.57
CA ALA A 342 -0.49 -16.74 -10.01
C ALA A 342 -0.29 -18.23 -10.33
N LYS A 343 0.49 -18.96 -9.53
CA LYS A 343 0.71 -20.41 -9.67
C LYS A 343 -0.53 -21.22 -9.27
N VAL A 344 -1.19 -20.86 -8.16
CA VAL A 344 -2.31 -21.64 -7.58
C VAL A 344 -3.68 -21.28 -8.14
N SER A 345 -3.82 -20.10 -8.76
CA SER A 345 -5.11 -19.65 -9.32
C SER A 345 -5.45 -20.44 -10.59
N ASP A 346 -6.65 -21.03 -10.62
CA ASP A 346 -7.13 -21.80 -11.76
C ASP A 346 -7.46 -20.87 -12.96
N PRO A 347 -6.88 -21.04 -14.16
CA PRO A 347 -7.10 -20.14 -15.28
C PRO A 347 -8.57 -19.94 -15.71
N SER A 348 -9.41 -20.97 -15.56
CA SER A 348 -10.85 -20.93 -15.88
C SER A 348 -11.62 -19.87 -15.07
N ILE A 349 -11.25 -19.70 -13.79
CA ILE A 349 -11.81 -18.69 -12.85
C ILE A 349 -10.70 -17.76 -12.36
N GLY A 350 -9.65 -17.59 -13.17
CA GLY A 350 -8.38 -17.03 -12.73
C GLY A 350 -8.50 -15.61 -12.20
N GLY A 351 -9.39 -14.79 -12.78
CA GLY A 351 -9.64 -13.42 -12.34
C GLY A 351 -10.18 -13.36 -10.90
N THR A 352 -11.30 -14.03 -10.64
CA THR A 352 -11.95 -14.08 -9.33
C THR A 352 -11.08 -14.76 -8.27
N TYR A 353 -10.40 -15.85 -8.61
CA TYR A 353 -9.50 -16.55 -7.67
C TYR A 353 -8.30 -15.66 -7.29
N MET A 354 -7.61 -15.11 -8.27
CA MET A 354 -6.47 -14.20 -8.05
C MET A 354 -6.90 -13.00 -7.23
N THR A 355 -8.10 -12.47 -7.50
CA THR A 355 -8.70 -11.38 -6.73
C THR A 355 -8.98 -11.78 -5.29
N LEU A 356 -9.53 -12.97 -5.01
CA LEU A 356 -9.73 -13.48 -3.66
C LEU A 356 -8.43 -13.43 -2.86
N LEU A 357 -7.36 -14.02 -3.39
CA LEU A 357 -6.08 -14.07 -2.70
C LEU A 357 -5.47 -12.67 -2.50
N ASN A 358 -5.52 -11.80 -3.52
CA ASN A 358 -5.04 -10.42 -3.42
C ASN A 358 -5.84 -9.61 -2.41
N THR A 359 -7.16 -9.76 -2.40
CA THR A 359 -8.06 -9.06 -1.46
C THR A 359 -7.74 -9.45 -0.02
N VAL A 360 -7.59 -10.75 0.25
CA VAL A 360 -7.22 -11.25 1.59
C VAL A 360 -5.82 -10.77 1.98
N ALA A 361 -4.87 -10.74 1.05
CA ALA A 361 -3.51 -10.27 1.32
C ALA A 361 -3.42 -8.75 1.58
N ASN A 362 -4.26 -7.96 0.92
CA ASN A 362 -4.40 -6.52 1.16
C ASN A 362 -5.04 -6.28 2.53
N LEU A 363 -6.13 -6.98 2.83
CA LEU A 363 -6.78 -6.92 4.13
C LEU A 363 -5.79 -7.27 5.24
N GLY A 364 -5.02 -8.36 5.08
CA GLY A 364 -3.98 -8.79 6.01
C GLY A 364 -2.85 -7.79 6.24
N GLY A 365 -2.65 -6.81 5.36
CA GLY A 365 -1.72 -5.69 5.58
C GLY A 365 -2.39 -4.45 6.19
N ASN A 366 -3.62 -4.16 5.78
CA ASN A 366 -4.35 -2.96 6.18
C ASN A 366 -4.91 -3.03 7.60
N TRP A 367 -5.48 -4.17 8.01
CA TRP A 367 -6.09 -4.29 9.35
C TRP A 367 -5.04 -4.18 10.48
N PRO A 368 -3.84 -4.79 10.40
CA PRO A 368 -2.84 -4.63 11.45
C PRO A 368 -2.30 -3.21 11.49
N ALA A 369 -2.05 -2.58 10.34
CA ALA A 369 -1.55 -1.20 10.29
C ALA A 369 -2.55 -0.22 10.91
N THR A 370 -3.84 -0.37 10.60
CA THR A 370 -4.92 0.44 11.19
C THR A 370 -4.99 0.24 12.71
N LEU A 371 -4.85 -1.02 13.17
CA LEU A 371 -4.87 -1.34 14.59
C LEU A 371 -3.68 -0.71 15.32
N MET A 372 -2.46 -0.78 14.79
CA MET A 372 -1.26 -0.18 15.40
C MET A 372 -1.39 1.36 15.48
N LEU A 373 -1.83 2.01 14.40
CA LEU A 373 -2.07 3.45 14.39
C LEU A 373 -3.11 3.90 15.42
N TRP A 374 -4.13 3.09 15.68
CA TRP A 374 -5.14 3.40 16.70
C TRP A 374 -4.67 3.09 18.13
N LEU A 375 -3.92 1.99 18.30
CA LEU A 375 -3.48 1.52 19.59
C LEU A 375 -2.36 2.40 20.18
N VAL A 376 -1.48 2.96 19.34
CA VAL A 376 -0.28 3.69 19.78
C VAL A 376 -0.63 4.85 20.71
N ASP A 377 -1.70 5.59 20.42
CA ASP A 377 -2.13 6.72 21.25
C ASP A 377 -2.72 6.26 22.59
N LEU A 378 -3.36 5.09 22.64
CA LEU A 378 -3.98 4.54 23.85
C LEU A 378 -2.97 4.02 24.86
N ILE A 379 -1.86 3.49 24.36
CA ILE A 379 -0.80 2.89 25.19
C ILE A 379 0.38 3.84 25.43
N THR A 380 0.35 5.04 24.84
CA THR A 380 1.38 6.07 25.06
C THR A 380 1.09 6.82 26.37
N TRP A 381 2.04 6.78 27.30
CA TRP A 381 1.95 7.52 28.56
C TRP A 381 2.74 8.83 28.49
N LYS A 382 2.08 9.92 28.91
CA LYS A 382 2.65 11.27 28.99
C LYS A 382 2.54 11.77 30.41
N SER A 383 3.61 12.38 30.93
CA SER A 383 3.60 13.06 32.23
C SER A 383 3.76 14.56 32.04
N CYS A 384 3.25 15.33 33.00
CA CYS A 384 3.50 16.76 33.06
C CYS A 384 4.88 17.04 33.64
N ASP A 385 5.68 17.84 32.95
CA ASP A 385 6.95 18.38 33.46
C ASP A 385 6.82 19.88 33.71
N GLY A 386 7.16 20.35 34.92
CA GLY A 386 7.07 21.76 35.30
C GLY A 386 5.67 22.30 35.60
N GLY A 387 4.65 21.45 35.73
CA GLY A 387 3.26 21.84 36.04
C GLY A 387 2.51 20.77 36.85
N VAL A 388 1.22 20.99 37.10
CA VAL A 388 0.34 20.08 37.85
C VAL A 388 -0.84 19.65 36.98
N GLY A 389 -1.11 18.34 36.98
CA GLY A 389 -2.27 17.74 36.33
C GLY A 389 -1.91 16.85 35.13
N ASP A 390 -2.93 16.41 34.40
CA ASP A 390 -2.79 15.34 33.43
C ASP A 390 -2.48 15.83 32.01
N CYS A 391 -1.80 14.97 31.26
CA CYS A 391 -1.44 15.17 29.85
C CYS A 391 -2.28 14.27 28.95
N TYR A 392 -3.61 14.32 29.10
CA TYR A 392 -4.51 13.59 28.20
C TYR A 392 -4.74 14.35 26.91
N ALA A 393 -4.68 13.63 25.79
CA ALA A 393 -4.85 14.20 24.45
C ALA A 393 -6.25 14.79 24.16
N LYS A 394 -7.24 14.63 25.06
CA LYS A 394 -8.66 14.78 24.69
C LYS A 394 -9.60 15.56 25.62
N GLY A 395 -9.13 16.27 26.63
CA GLY A 395 -10.12 17.05 27.40
C GLY A 395 -9.71 17.93 28.56
N ASP A 396 -8.48 17.83 29.08
CA ASP A 396 -8.04 18.75 30.13
C ASP A 396 -6.51 18.75 30.12
N ASN A 397 -5.91 19.73 29.45
CA ASN A 397 -4.47 19.93 29.47
C ASN A 397 -4.13 20.87 30.64
N THR A 398 -4.59 20.50 31.85
CA THR A 398 -4.31 21.24 33.09
C THR A 398 -2.81 21.43 33.28
N CYS A 399 -2.00 20.48 32.77
CA CYS A 399 -0.55 20.62 32.70
C CYS A 399 -0.09 21.88 31.93
N LYS A 400 -0.59 22.11 30.71
CA LYS A 400 -0.23 23.31 29.93
C LYS A 400 -0.78 24.59 30.54
N GLU A 401 -1.97 24.52 31.13
CA GLU A 401 -2.60 25.66 31.81
C GLU A 401 -1.81 26.08 33.07
N SER A 402 -1.18 25.11 33.74
CA SER A 402 -0.29 25.36 34.89
C SER A 402 1.14 25.79 34.51
N GLY A 403 1.42 26.02 33.21
CA GLY A 403 2.75 26.40 32.72
C GLY A 403 3.71 25.23 32.49
N GLY A 404 3.23 23.98 32.62
CA GLY A 404 4.01 22.77 32.36
C GLY A 404 4.03 22.34 30.89
N SER A 405 4.97 21.46 30.55
CA SER A 405 5.09 20.82 29.25
C SER A 405 4.81 19.32 29.35
N CYS A 406 4.00 18.79 28.43
CA CYS A 406 3.71 17.36 28.41
C CYS A 406 4.85 16.59 27.74
N VAL A 407 5.55 15.78 28.53
CA VAL A 407 6.67 14.96 28.07
C VAL A 407 6.22 13.51 28.01
N THR A 408 6.48 12.85 26.87
CA THR A 408 6.19 11.42 26.71
C THR A 408 7.20 10.60 27.51
N THR A 409 6.74 9.91 28.55
CA THR A 409 7.59 9.05 29.40
C THR A 409 7.76 7.66 28.82
N VAL A 410 6.69 7.11 28.25
CA VAL A 410 6.69 5.81 27.59
C VAL A 410 5.95 5.94 26.27
N ASP A 411 6.68 5.77 25.18
CA ASP A 411 6.11 5.82 23.84
C ASP A 411 5.58 4.44 23.44
N GLY A 412 4.28 4.40 23.13
CA GLY A 412 3.56 3.20 22.72
C GLY A 412 4.20 2.46 21.55
N TYR A 413 4.92 3.18 20.68
CA TYR A 413 5.61 2.61 19.52
C TYR A 413 6.62 1.52 19.90
N TYR A 414 7.35 1.68 21.00
CA TYR A 414 8.32 0.67 21.44
C TYR A 414 7.63 -0.58 22.00
N ILE A 415 6.53 -0.40 22.72
CA ILE A 415 5.71 -1.50 23.24
C ILE A 415 5.13 -2.30 22.08
N GLU A 416 4.52 -1.62 21.11
CA GLU A 416 3.96 -2.26 19.92
C GLU A 416 5.01 -2.97 19.08
N THR A 417 6.20 -2.38 18.92
CA THR A 417 7.30 -3.04 18.20
C THR A 417 7.73 -4.32 18.91
N CYS A 418 7.86 -4.31 20.24
CA CYS A 418 8.15 -5.50 21.03
C CYS A 418 7.06 -6.58 20.88
N LEU A 419 5.78 -6.20 20.94
CA LEU A 419 4.67 -7.12 20.73
C LEU A 419 4.68 -7.72 19.32
N CYS A 420 4.92 -6.91 18.29
CA CYS A 420 5.03 -7.35 16.90
C CYS A 420 6.17 -8.37 16.73
N VAL A 421 7.33 -8.14 17.36
CA VAL A 421 8.46 -9.08 17.35
C VAL A 421 8.08 -10.42 17.98
N ILE A 422 7.45 -10.41 19.16
CA ILE A 422 7.01 -11.64 19.84
C ILE A 422 5.99 -12.39 18.98
N ILE A 423 4.98 -11.70 18.46
CA ILE A 423 3.97 -12.27 17.57
C ILE A 423 4.62 -12.87 16.33
N GLY A 424 5.58 -12.18 15.71
CA GLY A 424 6.29 -12.67 14.53
C GLY A 424 7.10 -13.94 14.78
N LEU A 425 7.81 -14.02 15.91
CA LEU A 425 8.57 -15.21 16.30
C LEU A 425 7.63 -16.40 16.58
N LEU A 426 6.51 -16.18 17.29
CA LEU A 426 5.49 -17.19 17.52
C LEU A 426 4.84 -17.65 16.21
N TRP A 427 4.55 -16.71 15.30
CA TRP A 427 3.97 -16.98 14.00
C TRP A 427 4.90 -17.87 13.15
N LEU A 428 6.20 -17.57 13.14
CA LEU A 428 7.20 -18.40 12.47
C LEU A 428 7.18 -19.83 12.98
N LYS A 429 7.10 -20.04 14.30
CA LYS A 429 7.02 -21.39 14.87
C LYS A 429 5.71 -22.09 14.51
N TRP A 430 4.60 -21.36 14.50
CA TRP A 430 3.25 -21.92 14.30
C TRP A 430 2.92 -22.23 12.83
N ARG A 431 3.13 -21.28 11.91
CA ARG A 431 2.62 -21.35 10.53
C ARG A 431 3.67 -21.62 9.47
N SER A 432 4.96 -21.52 9.76
CA SER A 432 6.00 -21.77 8.75
C SER A 432 5.96 -23.18 8.16
N ARG A 433 5.70 -24.20 9.01
CA ARG A 433 5.55 -25.58 8.56
C ARG A 433 4.37 -25.72 7.61
N ARG A 434 3.21 -25.16 7.99
CA ARG A 434 2.01 -25.23 7.16
C ARG A 434 2.18 -24.52 5.83
N LEU A 435 2.86 -23.37 5.80
CA LEU A 435 3.14 -22.67 4.55
C LEU A 435 4.05 -23.48 3.62
N LYS A 436 5.05 -24.20 4.16
CA LYS A 436 5.89 -25.12 3.38
C LYS A 436 5.10 -26.30 2.81
N GLU A 437 4.16 -26.85 3.59
CA GLU A 437 3.26 -27.91 3.12
C GLU A 437 2.38 -27.41 1.97
N LEU A 438 1.77 -26.23 2.12
CA LEU A 438 0.93 -25.61 1.08
C LEU A 438 1.72 -25.33 -0.21
N ASP A 439 2.96 -24.86 -0.11
CA ASP A 439 3.83 -24.58 -1.26
C ASP A 439 4.25 -25.85 -2.04
N ALA A 440 4.21 -27.01 -1.34
CA ALA A 440 4.54 -28.31 -1.91
C ALA A 440 3.32 -29.07 -2.46
N LEU A 441 2.09 -28.58 -2.22
CA LEU A 441 0.88 -29.20 -2.76
C LEU A 441 0.87 -29.11 -4.29
N ASP A 442 0.31 -30.15 -4.91
CA ASP A 442 0.05 -30.15 -6.35
C ASP A 442 -1.10 -29.20 -6.70
N ASN A 443 -1.15 -28.76 -7.96
CA ASN A 443 -2.16 -27.80 -8.44
C ASN A 443 -3.59 -28.32 -8.29
N SER A 444 -3.79 -29.65 -8.28
CA SER A 444 -5.08 -30.29 -8.01
C SER A 444 -5.68 -29.88 -6.65
N ALA A 445 -4.87 -29.69 -5.61
CA ALA A 445 -5.32 -29.32 -4.27
C ALA A 445 -5.82 -27.86 -4.17
N TRP A 446 -5.68 -27.08 -5.25
CA TRP A 446 -6.10 -25.68 -5.35
C TRP A 446 -7.29 -25.48 -6.28
N LYS A 447 -7.78 -26.55 -6.92
CA LYS A 447 -8.90 -26.53 -7.86
C LYS A 447 -10.13 -27.18 -7.24
N CYS A 448 -11.31 -26.70 -7.64
CA CYS A 448 -12.55 -27.41 -7.35
C CYS A 448 -12.77 -28.46 -8.44
N ASP A 449 -13.24 -29.64 -8.06
CA ASP A 449 -13.81 -30.59 -9.01
C ASP A 449 -15.18 -30.03 -9.44
N TYR A 450 -15.33 -29.70 -10.73
CA TYR A 450 -16.57 -29.15 -11.30
C TYR A 450 -17.48 -30.25 -11.82
#